data_AF-A0A498NNP3-F1
#
_entry.id   AF-A0A498NNP3-F1
#
_cell.length_a   1.000
_cell.length_b   1.000
_cell.length_c   1.000
_cell.angle_alpha   90.00
_cell.angle_beta   90.00
_cell.angle_gamma   90.00
#
_symmetry.space_group_name_H-M   'P 1'
#
loop_
_entity.id
_entity.type
_entity.pdbx_description
1 polymer ?
#
loop_
_entity_poly.entity_id
_entity_poly.type
_entity_poly.pdbx_seq_one_letter_code
_entity_poly.pdbx_strand_id
1 'polypeptide(L)'
;MDKKLDLSRLTEEEAKHVWEVIQRDFVLRKKEEERLGELKSKIEKEETKRELLGSQSNLADSHCIRCLQPFKFLVNSKRQCIDCKLYTCKTCSRYNKKDRGWVCDPCRMSRVLKIGTLGWYHDNVRSRFKRFGSAKVMRSLYKRLNEEARKGWNLSSTTFHLKN
;
A
#
# COMPACT_ATOMS: atom_id res chain seq x y z
N MET A 1 -30.02 9.72 -9.51
CA MET A 1 -29.83 8.83 -10.68
C MET A 1 -28.35 8.72 -11.00
N ASP A 2 -27.73 7.54 -10.81
CA ASP A 2 -26.34 7.31 -11.23
C ASP A 2 -26.29 7.35 -12.78
N LYS A 3 -25.72 8.41 -13.37
CA LYS A 3 -25.57 8.52 -14.83
C LYS A 3 -24.62 7.39 -15.29
N LYS A 4 -25.16 6.44 -16.07
CA LYS A 4 -24.40 5.32 -16.64
C LYS A 4 -23.34 5.90 -17.59
N LEU A 5 -22.11 5.40 -17.48
CA LEU A 5 -21.04 5.75 -18.42
C LEU A 5 -21.32 5.02 -19.73
N ASP A 6 -21.61 5.80 -20.79
CA ASP A 6 -21.82 5.31 -22.14
C ASP A 6 -20.50 5.23 -22.90
N LEU A 7 -20.18 4.03 -23.39
CA LEU A 7 -18.96 3.71 -24.14
C LEU A 7 -19.29 3.14 -25.53
N SER A 8 -20.55 3.28 -25.99
CA SER A 8 -21.01 2.78 -27.29
C SER A 8 -20.32 3.45 -28.47
N ARG A 9 -19.77 4.65 -28.27
CA ARG A 9 -19.11 5.46 -29.31
C ARG A 9 -17.66 5.06 -29.59
N LEU A 10 -17.06 4.20 -28.76
CA LEU A 10 -15.69 3.73 -28.98
C LEU A 10 -15.67 2.67 -30.08
N THR A 11 -14.68 2.70 -30.97
CA THR A 11 -14.43 1.54 -31.86
C THR A 11 -13.92 0.34 -31.07
N GLU A 12 -13.85 -0.83 -31.69
CA GLU A 12 -13.30 -2.03 -31.05
C GLU A 12 -11.82 -1.86 -30.70
N GLU A 13 -11.04 -1.22 -31.58
CA GLU A 13 -9.62 -0.92 -31.37
C GLU A 13 -9.44 0.04 -30.19
N GLU A 14 -10.26 1.08 -30.10
CA GLU A 14 -10.25 2.02 -28.98
C GLU A 14 -10.66 1.33 -27.66
N ALA A 15 -11.71 0.50 -27.69
CA ALA A 15 -12.17 -0.24 -26.52
C ALA A 15 -11.10 -1.21 -26.01
N LYS A 16 -10.41 -1.91 -26.93
CA LYS A 16 -9.27 -2.77 -26.62
C LYS A 16 -8.11 -1.99 -26.02
N HIS A 17 -7.77 -0.83 -26.59
CA HIS A 17 -6.71 0.01 -26.04
C HIS A 17 -7.04 0.48 -24.61
N VAL A 18 -8.28 0.95 -24.38
CA VAL A 18 -8.74 1.36 -23.05
C VAL A 18 -8.67 0.18 -22.06
N TRP A 19 -9.03 -1.03 -22.51
CA TRP A 19 -8.90 -2.24 -21.70
C TRP A 19 -7.47 -2.50 -21.24
N GLU A 20 -6.49 -2.40 -22.13
CA GLU A 20 -5.07 -2.58 -21.82
C GLU A 20 -4.55 -1.53 -20.80
N VAL A 21 -5.01 -0.28 -20.92
CA VAL A 21 -4.72 0.78 -19.94
C VAL A 21 -5.31 0.43 -18.57
N ILE A 22 -6.55 -0.05 -18.52
CA ILE A 22 -7.21 -0.48 -17.28
C ILE A 22 -6.43 -1.62 -16.63
N GLN A 23 -6.01 -2.63 -17.39
CA GLN A 23 -5.24 -3.75 -16.85
C GLN A 23 -3.95 -3.28 -16.16
N ARG A 24 -3.23 -2.32 -16.77
CA ARG A 24 -2.04 -1.72 -16.14
C ARG A 24 -2.36 -0.97 -14.84
N ASP A 25 -3.48 -0.24 -14.77
CA ASP A 25 -3.92 0.40 -13.52
C ASP A 25 -4.26 -0.63 -12.42
N PHE A 26 -4.90 -1.74 -12.76
CA PHE A 26 -5.16 -2.82 -11.79
C PHE A 26 -3.88 -3.47 -11.28
N VAL A 27 -2.92 -3.74 -12.17
CA VAL A 27 -1.58 -4.25 -11.78
C VAL A 27 -0.87 -3.25 -10.87
N LEU A 28 -0.91 -1.96 -11.19
CA LEU A 28 -0.29 -0.91 -10.37
C LEU A 28 -0.92 -0.84 -8.98
N ARG A 29 -2.24 -0.90 -8.88
CA ARG A 29 -2.97 -0.89 -7.60
C ARG A 29 -2.65 -2.10 -6.75
N LYS A 30 -2.64 -3.30 -7.34
CA LYS A 30 -2.30 -4.54 -6.65
C LYS A 30 -0.87 -4.47 -6.10
N LYS A 31 0.09 -4.00 -6.90
CA LYS A 31 1.47 -3.81 -6.45
C LYS A 31 1.58 -2.84 -5.26
N GLU A 32 0.81 -1.76 -5.27
CA GLU A 32 0.80 -0.81 -4.15
C GLU A 32 0.14 -1.39 -2.89
N GLU A 33 -0.96 -2.14 -3.05
CA GLU A 33 -1.61 -2.86 -1.96
C GLU A 33 -0.66 -3.86 -1.31
N GLU A 34 0.04 -4.67 -2.12
CA GLU A 34 1.05 -5.62 -1.65
C GLU A 34 2.20 -4.91 -0.93
N ARG A 35 2.73 -3.83 -1.51
CA ARG A 35 3.82 -3.04 -0.92
C ARG A 35 3.44 -2.46 0.45
N LEU A 36 2.23 -1.90 0.58
CA LEU A 36 1.73 -1.37 1.85
C LEU A 36 1.42 -2.49 2.85
N GLY A 37 0.88 -3.62 2.37
CA GLY A 37 0.62 -4.82 3.17
C GLY A 37 1.90 -5.39 3.79
N GLU A 38 2.95 -5.57 2.99
CA GLU A 38 4.27 -6.02 3.50
C GLU A 38 4.83 -5.06 4.56
N LEU A 39 4.69 -3.75 4.33
CA LEU A 39 5.14 -2.73 5.27
C LEU A 39 4.37 -2.84 6.60
N LYS A 40 3.05 -3.03 6.55
CA LYS A 40 2.19 -3.25 7.71
C LYS A 40 2.59 -4.51 8.47
N SER A 41 2.76 -5.64 7.79
CA SER A 41 3.18 -6.89 8.42
C SER A 41 4.56 -6.79 9.09
N LYS A 42 5.50 -6.03 8.52
CA LYS A 42 6.80 -5.79 9.16
C LYS A 42 6.67 -4.94 10.44
N ILE A 43 5.76 -3.96 10.46
CA ILE A 43 5.49 -3.15 11.65
C ILE A 43 4.85 -4.01 12.75
N GLU A 44 3.83 -4.79 12.41
CA GLU A 44 3.14 -5.70 13.34
C GLU A 44 4.10 -6.71 13.98
N LYS A 45 5.01 -7.30 13.19
CA LYS A 45 6.05 -8.19 13.71
C LYS A 45 6.94 -7.52 14.77
N GLU A 46 7.29 -6.25 14.56
CA GLU A 46 8.09 -5.47 15.51
C GLU A 46 7.30 -5.05 16.75
N GLU A 47 5.98 -4.88 16.64
CA GLU A 47 5.08 -4.64 17.76
C GLU A 47 4.90 -5.90 18.61
N THR A 48 4.60 -7.05 17.99
CA THR A 48 4.54 -8.34 18.70
C THR A 48 5.86 -8.67 19.39
N LYS A 49 7.00 -8.46 18.70
CA LYS A 49 8.32 -8.62 19.32
C LYS A 49 8.46 -7.76 20.59
N ARG A 50 8.01 -6.51 20.54
CA ARG A 50 8.07 -5.60 21.68
C ARG A 50 7.16 -6.08 22.82
N GLU A 51 5.96 -6.53 22.53
CA GLU A 51 5.03 -7.06 23.54
C GLU A 51 5.63 -8.25 24.29
N LEU A 52 6.25 -9.18 23.57
CA LEU A 52 6.93 -10.33 24.15
C LEU A 52 8.10 -9.91 25.07
N LEU A 53 8.83 -8.87 24.69
CA LEU A 53 9.96 -8.32 25.46
C LEU A 53 9.53 -7.42 26.63
N GLY A 54 8.28 -6.93 26.65
CA GLY A 54 7.76 -6.04 27.70
C GLY A 54 7.74 -6.66 29.09
N SER A 55 7.95 -7.98 29.20
CA SER A 55 8.11 -8.73 30.45
C SER A 55 9.51 -8.60 31.09
N GLN A 56 10.48 -7.96 30.44
CA GLN A 56 11.88 -7.90 30.89
C GLN A 56 12.38 -6.45 31.04
N SER A 57 12.15 -5.85 32.21
CA SER A 57 12.47 -4.43 32.51
C SER A 57 13.94 -4.05 32.31
N ASN A 58 14.88 -4.98 32.51
CA ASN A 58 16.32 -4.67 32.52
C ASN A 58 16.96 -4.68 31.11
N LEU A 59 16.26 -5.21 30.11
CA LEU A 59 16.81 -5.38 28.76
C LEU A 59 16.86 -4.06 27.98
N ALA A 60 15.85 -3.19 28.17
CA ALA A 60 15.73 -1.92 27.45
C ALA A 60 16.83 -0.90 27.82
N ASP A 61 17.43 -1.04 29.00
CA ASP A 61 18.48 -0.13 29.46
C ASP A 61 19.87 -0.49 28.94
N SER A 62 20.11 -1.79 28.75
CA SER A 62 21.40 -2.37 28.38
C SER A 62 21.50 -2.79 26.90
N HIS A 63 20.37 -2.97 26.20
CA HIS A 63 20.32 -3.46 24.82
C HIS A 63 19.47 -2.58 23.90
N CYS A 64 19.80 -2.58 22.61
CA CYS A 64 18.95 -1.99 21.58
C CYS A 64 17.63 -2.76 21.50
N ILE A 65 16.49 -2.08 21.69
CA ILE A 65 15.18 -2.74 21.68
C ILE A 65 14.82 -3.40 20.34
N ARG A 66 15.52 -3.02 19.25
CA ARG A 66 15.27 -3.51 17.89
C ARG A 66 16.09 -4.74 17.54
N CYS A 67 17.41 -4.67 17.64
CA CYS A 67 18.28 -5.82 17.29
C CYS A 67 18.67 -6.68 18.50
N LEU A 68 18.33 -6.26 19.72
CA LEU A 68 18.68 -6.93 20.99
C LEU A 68 20.19 -7.07 21.21
N GLN A 69 21.00 -6.29 20.50
CA GLN A 69 22.44 -6.22 20.74
C GLN A 69 22.74 -5.28 21.91
N PRO A 70 23.70 -5.62 22.78
CA PRO A 70 24.06 -4.78 23.91
C PRO A 70 24.63 -3.44 23.44
N PHE A 71 24.31 -2.38 24.17
CA PHE A 71 25.00 -1.11 24.02
C PHE A 71 26.44 -1.26 24.50
N LYS A 72 27.38 -0.79 23.68
CA LYS A 72 28.81 -0.75 24.01
C LYS A 72 29.29 0.67 23.80
N PHE A 73 30.06 1.19 24.74
CA PHE A 73 30.64 2.52 24.66
C PHE A 73 31.40 2.68 23.32
N LEU A 74 31.19 3.81 22.64
CA LEU A 74 31.74 4.20 21.31
C LEU A 74 31.32 3.38 20.08
N VAL A 75 31.05 2.08 20.18
CA VAL A 75 30.70 1.23 19.02
C VAL A 75 29.18 1.18 18.79
N ASN A 76 28.39 1.11 19.87
CA ASN A 76 26.93 1.01 19.83
C ASN A 76 26.31 2.06 20.77
N SER A 77 26.54 3.34 20.45
CA SER A 77 25.99 4.47 21.21
C SER A 77 24.46 4.42 21.29
N LYS A 78 23.93 4.65 22.49
CA LYS A 78 22.50 4.69 22.80
C LYS A 78 21.83 5.91 22.14
N ARG A 79 20.71 5.69 21.43
CA ARG A 79 19.92 6.75 20.75
C ARG A 79 18.44 6.58 21.09
N GLN A 80 17.83 7.63 21.62
CA GLN A 80 16.39 7.59 21.93
C GLN A 80 15.57 7.95 20.69
N CYS A 81 14.62 7.08 20.35
CA CYS A 81 13.65 7.36 19.28
C CYS A 81 12.70 8.47 19.74
N ILE A 82 12.53 9.53 18.94
CA ILE A 82 11.62 10.63 19.30
C ILE A 82 10.14 10.23 19.26
N ASP A 83 9.77 9.19 18.51
CA ASP A 83 8.39 8.72 18.37
C ASP A 83 7.98 7.80 19.53
N CYS A 84 8.68 6.67 19.70
CA CYS A 84 8.31 5.67 20.70
C CYS A 84 9.06 5.79 22.03
N LYS A 85 10.00 6.74 22.15
CA LYS A 85 10.84 6.99 23.35
C LYS A 85 11.76 5.85 23.79
N LEU A 86 11.82 4.75 23.02
CA LEU A 86 12.70 3.61 23.29
C LEU A 86 14.12 3.83 22.76
N TYR A 87 15.07 3.13 23.36
CA TYR A 87 16.48 3.21 23.00
C TYR A 87 16.89 2.23 21.91
N THR A 88 17.71 2.73 20.97
CA THR A 88 18.17 2.01 19.79
C THR A 88 19.64 2.25 19.52
N CYS A 89 20.29 1.35 18.79
CA CYS A 89 21.65 1.54 18.30
C CYS A 89 21.68 2.36 17.00
N LYS A 90 22.89 2.62 16.48
CA LYS A 90 23.09 3.39 15.24
C LYS A 90 22.47 2.74 14.01
N THR A 91 22.54 1.41 13.90
CA THR A 91 22.07 0.69 12.72
C THR A 91 20.54 0.64 12.64
N CYS A 92 19.86 0.58 13.80
CA CYS A 92 18.40 0.51 13.91
C CYS A 92 17.70 1.88 13.97
N SER A 93 18.43 2.98 13.76
CA SER A 93 17.89 4.34 13.82
C SER A 93 18.49 5.25 12.75
N ARG A 94 17.77 6.31 12.38
CA ARG A 94 18.22 7.35 11.46
C ARG A 94 17.90 8.72 12.03
N TYR A 95 18.78 9.69 11.78
CA TYR A 95 18.56 11.06 12.21
C TYR A 95 17.58 11.73 11.25
N ASN A 96 16.50 12.27 11.80
CA ASN A 96 15.56 13.11 11.08
C ASN A 96 15.99 14.58 11.26
N LYS A 97 16.43 15.22 10.17
CA LYS A 97 16.87 16.62 10.18
C LYS A 97 15.74 17.60 10.50
N LYS A 98 14.51 17.32 10.02
CA LYS A 98 13.34 18.18 10.21
C LYS A 98 12.90 18.21 11.67
N ASP A 99 12.85 17.04 12.30
CA ASP A 99 12.41 16.89 13.69
C ASP A 99 13.57 16.98 14.69
N ARG A 100 14.80 17.22 14.19
CA ARG A 100 16.05 17.31 14.95
C ARG A 100 16.27 16.15 15.93
N GLY A 101 15.99 14.92 15.53
CA GLY A 101 16.04 13.77 16.43
C GLY A 101 16.21 12.42 15.75
N TRP A 102 16.50 11.37 16.53
CA TRP A 102 16.63 10.01 16.03
C TRP A 102 15.27 9.32 15.94
N VAL A 103 15.04 8.59 14.85
CA VAL A 103 13.82 7.79 14.64
C VAL A 103 14.25 6.34 14.36
N CYS A 104 13.66 5.38 15.08
CA CYS A 104 13.94 3.96 14.85
C CYS A 104 13.32 3.46 13.54
N ASP A 105 13.87 2.38 12.99
CA ASP A 105 13.40 1.83 11.71
C ASP A 105 11.89 1.52 11.71
N PRO A 106 11.30 0.87 12.74
CA PRO A 106 9.86 0.63 12.76
C PRO A 106 9.02 1.90 12.80
N CYS A 107 9.38 2.90 13.61
CA CYS A 107 8.64 4.17 13.63
C CYS A 107 8.74 4.92 12.29
N ARG A 108 9.90 4.86 11.61
CA ARG A 108 10.04 5.40 10.25
C ARG A 108 9.12 4.67 9.27
N MET A 109 9.07 3.34 9.34
CA MET A 109 8.15 2.52 8.54
C MET A 109 6.70 2.88 8.81
N SER A 110 6.30 3.08 10.07
CA SER A 110 4.96 3.53 10.44
C SER A 110 4.61 4.90 9.85
N ARG A 111 5.56 5.85 9.83
CA ARG A 111 5.38 7.15 9.16
C ARG A 111 5.16 6.99 7.65
N VAL A 112 5.97 6.15 7.00
CA VAL A 112 5.84 5.85 5.56
C VAL A 112 4.50 5.20 5.26
N LEU A 113 4.06 4.23 6.07
CA LEU A 113 2.75 3.58 5.93
C LEU A 113 1.62 4.61 6.09
N LYS A 114 1.66 5.41 7.16
CA LYS A 114 0.64 6.45 7.44
C LYS A 114 0.47 7.44 6.28
N ILE A 115 1.59 7.89 5.69
CA ILE A 115 1.56 8.81 4.55
C ILE A 115 1.16 8.08 3.27
N GLY A 116 1.78 6.92 3.01
CA GLY A 116 1.62 6.15 1.78
C GLY A 116 0.23 5.55 1.58
N THR A 117 -0.48 5.23 2.66
CA THR A 117 -1.88 4.77 2.56
C THR A 117 -2.82 5.85 2.04
N LEU A 118 -2.44 7.13 2.08
CA LEU A 118 -3.23 8.26 1.57
C LEU A 118 -4.71 8.21 2.04
N GLY A 119 -4.93 7.88 3.32
CA GLY A 119 -6.26 7.62 3.88
C GLY A 119 -7.25 8.76 3.59
N TRP A 120 -6.83 10.00 3.83
CA TRP A 120 -7.63 11.20 3.56
C TRP A 120 -8.12 11.28 2.10
N TYR A 121 -7.29 10.89 1.13
CA TYR A 121 -7.65 10.93 -0.28
C TYR A 121 -8.64 9.81 -0.60
N HIS A 122 -8.33 8.58 -0.19
CA HIS A 122 -9.18 7.44 -0.49
C HIS A 122 -10.53 7.48 0.23
N ASP A 123 -10.60 8.04 1.43
CA ASP A 123 -11.86 8.28 2.15
C ASP A 123 -12.74 9.31 1.42
N ASN A 124 -12.13 10.41 0.97
CA ASN A 124 -12.84 11.42 0.17
C ASN A 124 -13.31 10.87 -1.19
N VAL A 125 -12.54 9.99 -1.83
CA VAL A 125 -12.96 9.33 -3.07
C VAL A 125 -14.13 8.38 -2.78
N ARG A 126 -14.05 7.57 -1.73
CA ARG A 126 -15.11 6.62 -1.34
C ARG A 126 -16.41 7.30 -0.92
N SER A 127 -16.33 8.46 -0.28
CA SER A 127 -17.53 9.22 0.12
C SER A 127 -18.29 9.80 -1.07
N ARG A 128 -17.58 10.11 -2.18
CA ARG A 128 -18.18 10.67 -3.39
C ARG A 128 -18.54 9.62 -4.44
N PHE A 129 -17.79 8.52 -4.49
CA PHE A 129 -17.92 7.52 -5.53
C PHE A 129 -17.91 6.11 -4.96
N LYS A 130 -18.89 5.29 -5.38
CA LYS A 130 -18.96 3.87 -5.02
C LYS A 130 -17.75 3.05 -5.48
N ARG A 131 -17.03 3.51 -6.51
CA ARG A 131 -16.00 2.76 -7.23
C ARG A 131 -14.92 3.74 -7.73
N PHE A 132 -13.67 3.30 -7.81
CA PHE A 132 -12.64 4.07 -8.52
C PHE A 132 -12.83 4.02 -10.04
N GLY A 133 -12.19 4.94 -10.75
CA GLY A 133 -12.37 5.19 -12.19
C GLY A 133 -12.27 3.93 -13.05
N SER A 134 -11.13 3.24 -13.03
CA SER A 134 -10.91 2.06 -13.88
C SER A 134 -11.88 0.92 -13.58
N ALA A 135 -12.27 0.72 -12.30
CA ALA A 135 -13.33 -0.23 -11.98
C ALA A 135 -14.70 0.19 -12.53
N LYS A 136 -15.01 1.50 -12.58
CA LYS A 136 -16.23 2.00 -13.24
C LYS A 136 -16.19 1.73 -14.74
N VAL A 137 -15.08 2.05 -15.41
CA VAL A 137 -14.92 1.85 -16.86
C VAL A 137 -14.94 0.36 -17.23
N MET A 138 -14.21 -0.49 -16.50
CA MET A 138 -14.16 -1.93 -16.70
C MET A 138 -15.57 -2.55 -16.71
N ARG A 139 -16.43 -2.16 -15.77
CA ARG A 139 -17.83 -2.62 -15.75
C ARG A 139 -18.63 -2.19 -16.96
N SER A 140 -18.43 -0.97 -17.45
CA SER A 140 -19.11 -0.50 -18.66
C SER A 140 -18.63 -1.24 -19.91
N LEU A 141 -17.33 -1.51 -20.03
CA LEU A 141 -16.76 -2.31 -21.13
C LEU A 141 -17.30 -3.75 -21.12
N TYR A 142 -17.28 -4.43 -19.98
CA TYR A 142 -17.88 -5.77 -19.87
C TYR A 142 -19.36 -5.81 -20.25
N LYS A 143 -20.11 -4.78 -19.84
CA LYS A 143 -21.54 -4.70 -20.18
C LYS A 143 -21.75 -4.54 -21.69
N ARG A 144 -20.93 -3.74 -22.38
CA ARG A 144 -20.96 -3.60 -23.83
C ARG A 144 -20.69 -4.95 -24.52
N LEU A 145 -19.62 -5.65 -24.15
CA LEU A 145 -19.27 -6.97 -24.71
C LEU A 145 -20.41 -7.99 -24.56
N ASN A 146 -21.06 -8.02 -23.38
CA ASN A 146 -22.19 -8.91 -23.13
C ASN A 146 -23.44 -8.53 -23.93
N GLU A 147 -23.68 -7.23 -24.16
CA GLU A 147 -24.79 -6.74 -24.98
C GLU A 147 -24.58 -7.05 -26.47
N GLU A 148 -23.33 -7.00 -26.95
CA GLU A 148 -22.95 -7.38 -28.33
C GLU A 148 -23.06 -8.88 -28.57
N ALA A 149 -22.57 -9.71 -27.62
CA ALA A 149 -22.71 -11.16 -27.68
C ALA A 149 -24.18 -11.62 -27.73
N ARG A 150 -25.07 -10.93 -26.99
CA ARG A 150 -26.52 -11.24 -26.97
C ARG A 150 -27.23 -10.86 -28.28
N LYS A 151 -26.66 -9.98 -29.10
CA LYS A 151 -27.21 -9.56 -30.40
C LYS A 151 -26.79 -10.44 -31.58
N GLY A 152 -26.08 -11.54 -31.34
CA GLY A 152 -25.77 -12.54 -32.36
C GLY A 152 -24.77 -12.08 -33.43
N TRP A 153 -23.96 -11.05 -33.16
CA TRP A 153 -22.83 -10.72 -34.02
C TRP A 153 -21.75 -11.79 -33.82
N ASN A 154 -21.30 -12.43 -34.91
CA ASN A 154 -20.21 -13.40 -34.87
C ASN A 154 -18.96 -12.73 -34.27
N LEU A 155 -18.59 -13.12 -33.03
CA LEU A 155 -17.27 -12.83 -32.45
C LEU A 155 -16.19 -13.66 -33.16
N SER A 156 -15.99 -13.45 -34.46
CA SER A 156 -14.75 -13.85 -35.12
C SER A 156 -13.79 -12.67 -35.04
N SER A 157 -12.79 -12.79 -34.18
CA SER A 157 -11.72 -11.82 -33.89
C SER A 157 -12.02 -10.85 -32.75
N THR A 158 -11.89 -11.32 -31.50
CA THR A 158 -10.96 -10.81 -30.48
C THR A 158 -11.45 -11.34 -29.13
N THR A 159 -10.99 -12.53 -28.76
CA THR A 159 -11.12 -13.05 -27.40
C THR A 159 -10.36 -12.11 -26.46
N PHE A 160 -11.09 -11.26 -25.73
CA PHE A 160 -10.59 -10.69 -24.48
C PHE A 160 -10.35 -11.86 -23.53
N HIS A 161 -9.12 -12.40 -23.53
CA HIS A 161 -8.72 -13.42 -22.58
C HIS A 161 -8.81 -12.84 -21.17
N LEU A 162 -9.95 -13.11 -20.52
CA LEU A 162 -10.08 -13.23 -19.08
C LEU A 162 -9.07 -14.28 -18.60
N LYS A 163 -7.84 -13.86 -18.30
CA LYS A 163 -6.99 -14.63 -17.38
C LYS A 163 -7.39 -14.20 -15.98
N ASN A 164 -8.09 -15.10 -15.29
CA ASN A 164 -8.27 -15.09 -13.83
C ASN A 164 -6.92 -15.00 -13.11
#